data_AF-W6TIY1-F1
#
_entry.id   AF-W6TIY1-F1
#
_cell.length_a   1.000
_cell.length_b   1.000
_cell.length_c   1.000
_cell.angle_alpha   90.00
_cell.angle_beta   90.00
_cell.angle_gamma   90.00
#
_symmetry.space_group_name_H-M   'P 1'
#
loop_
_entity.id
_entity.type
_entity.pdbx_description
1 polymer ?
#
loop_
_entity_poly.entity_id
_entity_poly.type
_entity_poly.pdbx_seq_one_letter_code
_entity_poly.pdbx_strand_id
1 'polypeptide(L)'
;MHQYTYRKNNIDNQNFKQKVLLRANGTSIYLTQDLGNIVARKNEFDFDEMIYVVGSEQIHHFKTLFYVADKLGVTNENNLIHLSYGMVNLPEGKMKSREGNIIDADNLIHDLSQSTMLELKKRYENEQNLQKLALNISLGAIHYYLLKTAIHKDILFNKTESLSFTGNSGPYIQYVGARINSILDKYNNLNLPNKNTNFDLLVNENEWEIIKIISEFEEYIIKASKDRNPSIIANYSYLLAKNFSTYYQDTKIIDKDNLELTHARIDLAKAVLQTIKNCMHLLNIPYIQKM
;
A
#
# COMPACT_ATOMS: atom_id res chain seq x y z
N MET A 1 -20.44 21.32 -5.46
CA MET A 1 -21.90 21.15 -5.49
C MET A 1 -22.25 20.20 -6.63
N HIS A 2 -22.27 18.89 -6.37
CA HIS A 2 -22.73 17.88 -7.33
C HIS A 2 -23.83 17.09 -6.63
N GLN A 3 -25.04 17.25 -7.14
CA GLN A 3 -26.27 16.65 -6.64
C GLN A 3 -26.28 15.15 -6.95
N TYR A 4 -26.16 14.31 -5.93
CA TYR A 4 -26.71 12.97 -5.97
C TYR A 4 -28.17 13.04 -5.48
N THR A 5 -29.06 13.30 -6.43
CA THR A 5 -30.51 13.30 -6.22
C THR A 5 -30.97 11.85 -6.06
N TYR A 6 -30.90 11.29 -4.85
CA TYR A 6 -31.64 10.07 -4.54
C TYR A 6 -33.13 10.42 -4.47
N ARG A 7 -33.84 10.09 -5.57
CA ARG A 7 -35.30 10.15 -5.65
C ARG A 7 -35.90 9.35 -4.49
N LYS A 8 -36.64 10.04 -3.63
CA LYS A 8 -37.80 9.49 -2.91
C LYS A 8 -38.68 8.79 -3.96
N ASN A 9 -38.70 7.46 -3.98
CA ASN A 9 -39.83 6.62 -4.42
C ASN A 9 -39.50 5.14 -4.14
N ASN A 10 -40.37 4.51 -3.35
CA ASN A 10 -40.54 3.07 -3.14
C ASN A 10 -39.36 2.28 -2.54
N ILE A 11 -39.26 2.31 -1.21
CA ILE A 11 -38.64 1.21 -0.43
C ILE A 11 -39.72 0.14 -0.24
N ASP A 12 -40.12 -0.51 -1.33
CA ASP A 12 -40.81 -1.79 -1.24
C ASP A 12 -39.79 -2.83 -0.78
N ASN A 13 -40.03 -3.41 0.41
CA ASN A 13 -39.51 -4.70 0.86
C ASN A 13 -38.08 -5.05 0.39
N GLN A 14 -37.05 -4.33 0.90
CA GLN A 14 -35.75 -4.99 1.00
C GLN A 14 -35.93 -6.16 1.96
N ASN A 15 -35.75 -7.37 1.42
CA ASN A 15 -35.96 -8.67 2.04
C ASN A 15 -34.95 -8.93 3.19
N PHE A 16 -34.87 -8.05 4.19
CA PHE A 16 -34.25 -8.35 5.46
C PHE A 16 -35.17 -9.37 6.15
N LYS A 17 -34.92 -10.66 5.89
CA LYS A 17 -35.48 -11.76 6.69
C LYS A 17 -35.40 -11.36 8.16
N GLN A 18 -36.45 -11.59 8.94
CA GLN A 18 -36.48 -11.32 10.39
C GLN A 18 -35.12 -11.71 11.02
N LYS A 19 -34.42 -10.71 11.57
CA LYS A 19 -33.13 -10.92 12.24
C LYS A 19 -33.35 -10.98 13.74
N VAL A 20 -32.86 -12.04 14.34
CA VAL A 20 -32.82 -12.21 15.79
C VAL A 20 -31.75 -11.28 16.35
N LEU A 21 -32.07 -10.48 17.37
CA LEU A 21 -31.08 -9.70 18.14
C LEU A 21 -30.78 -10.37 19.49
N LEU A 22 -31.77 -11.00 20.11
CA LEU A 22 -31.60 -11.75 21.34
C LEU A 22 -32.16 -13.15 21.14
N ARG A 23 -31.40 -14.15 21.59
CA ARG A 23 -31.92 -15.53 21.61
C ARG A 23 -33.04 -15.63 22.64
N ALA A 24 -33.90 -16.63 22.49
CA ALA A 24 -35.02 -16.87 23.42
C ALA A 24 -34.56 -17.05 24.89
N ASN A 25 -33.33 -17.52 25.11
CA ASN A 25 -32.72 -17.65 26.44
C ASN A 25 -32.06 -16.36 26.97
N GLY A 26 -32.29 -15.21 26.33
CA GLY A 26 -31.74 -13.91 26.74
C GLY A 26 -30.28 -13.66 26.35
N THR A 27 -29.58 -14.62 25.74
CA THR A 27 -28.18 -14.42 25.34
C THR A 27 -28.06 -13.55 24.08
N SER A 28 -27.04 -12.68 24.06
CA SER A 28 -26.72 -11.83 22.92
C SER A 28 -26.09 -12.64 21.78
N ILE A 29 -26.26 -12.14 20.56
CA ILE A 29 -25.55 -12.64 19.37
C ILE A 29 -24.56 -11.58 18.88
N TYR A 30 -23.68 -11.94 17.93
CA TYR A 30 -22.68 -11.02 17.37
C TYR A 30 -23.28 -9.69 16.90
N LEU A 31 -24.41 -9.72 16.20
CA LEU A 31 -25.08 -8.50 15.75
C LEU A 31 -25.41 -7.54 16.90
N THR A 32 -25.88 -8.07 18.04
CA THR A 32 -26.23 -7.27 19.23
C THR A 32 -25.00 -6.78 19.97
N GLN A 33 -23.96 -7.60 20.04
CA GLN A 33 -22.67 -7.20 20.61
C GLN A 33 -22.05 -6.06 19.79
N ASP A 34 -22.06 -6.18 18.47
CA ASP A 34 -21.55 -5.14 17.56
C ASP A 34 -22.37 -3.86 17.60
N LEU A 35 -23.70 -3.94 17.75
CA LEU A 35 -24.54 -2.77 18.01
C LEU A 35 -24.14 -2.08 19.31
N GLY A 36 -23.94 -2.85 20.39
CA GLY A 36 -23.43 -2.32 21.66
C GLY A 36 -22.07 -1.63 21.49
N ASN A 37 -21.18 -2.18 20.67
CA ASN A 37 -19.89 -1.59 20.36
C ASN A 37 -20.02 -0.27 19.58
N ILE A 38 -20.97 -0.15 18.65
CA ILE A 38 -21.25 1.12 17.95
C ILE A 38 -21.70 2.17 18.96
N VAL A 39 -22.66 1.84 19.84
CA VAL A 39 -23.15 2.75 20.88
C VAL A 39 -22.01 3.22 21.78
N ALA A 40 -21.22 2.28 22.30
CA ALA A 40 -20.10 2.59 23.18
C ALA A 40 -19.09 3.54 22.50
N ARG A 41 -18.70 3.23 21.26
CA ARG A 41 -17.74 4.04 20.50
C ARG A 41 -18.31 5.40 20.10
N LYS A 42 -19.61 5.50 19.79
CA LYS A 42 -20.24 6.78 19.49
C LYS A 42 -20.28 7.67 20.72
N ASN A 43 -20.57 7.10 21.89
CA ASN A 43 -20.55 7.85 23.15
C ASN A 43 -19.13 8.25 23.58
N GLU A 44 -18.13 7.41 23.33
CA GLU A 44 -16.74 7.66 23.74
C GLU A 44 -16.03 8.66 22.83
N PHE A 45 -16.18 8.52 21.51
CA PHE A 45 -15.39 9.27 20.52
C PHE A 45 -16.18 10.30 19.73
N ASP A 46 -17.52 10.24 19.76
CA ASP A 46 -18.42 11.05 18.94
C ASP A 46 -18.00 11.16 17.46
N PHE A 47 -17.58 10.04 16.86
CA PHE A 47 -16.98 10.03 15.52
C PHE A 47 -17.89 10.56 14.41
N ASP A 48 -17.29 11.20 13.40
CA ASP A 48 -17.92 11.57 12.13
C ASP A 48 -18.04 10.38 11.17
N GLU A 49 -16.96 9.59 11.06
CA GLU A 49 -16.90 8.35 10.28
C GLU A 49 -16.23 7.24 11.09
N MET A 50 -16.72 6.01 10.91
CA MET A 50 -16.14 4.81 11.49
C MET A 50 -15.97 3.73 10.41
N ILE A 51 -14.73 3.34 10.18
CA ILE A 51 -14.35 2.39 9.13
C ILE A 51 -14.07 1.01 9.73
N TYR A 52 -14.81 0.02 9.26
CA TYR A 52 -14.64 -1.39 9.57
C TYR A 52 -13.85 -2.07 8.46
N VAL A 53 -12.59 -2.42 8.72
CA VAL A 53 -11.74 -3.15 7.77
C VAL A 53 -11.89 -4.65 8.06
N VAL A 54 -12.80 -5.30 7.35
CA VAL A 54 -13.17 -6.71 7.61
C VAL A 54 -13.39 -7.46 6.30
N GLY A 55 -13.01 -8.74 6.24
CA GLY A 55 -13.14 -9.59 5.06
C GLY A 55 -14.54 -9.58 4.41
N SER A 56 -14.55 -9.78 3.09
CA SER A 56 -15.76 -9.73 2.24
C SER A 56 -16.83 -10.76 2.61
N GLU A 57 -16.47 -11.82 3.32
CA GLU A 57 -17.41 -12.80 3.87
C GLU A 57 -18.43 -12.19 4.87
N GLN A 58 -18.12 -11.03 5.47
CA GLN A 58 -18.98 -10.36 6.45
C GLN A 58 -19.86 -9.25 5.85
N ILE A 59 -19.92 -9.09 4.52
CA ILE A 59 -20.68 -7.99 3.87
C ILE A 59 -22.15 -7.97 4.31
N HIS A 60 -22.82 -9.13 4.36
CA HIS A 60 -24.23 -9.18 4.76
C HIS A 60 -24.45 -8.83 6.24
N HIS A 61 -23.49 -9.22 7.10
CA HIS A 61 -23.51 -8.87 8.52
C HIS A 61 -23.45 -7.37 8.71
N PHE A 62 -22.45 -6.70 8.14
CA PHE A 62 -22.28 -5.25 8.27
C PHE A 62 -23.42 -4.44 7.65
N LYS A 63 -23.94 -4.87 6.49
CA LYS A 63 -25.16 -4.26 5.91
C LYS A 63 -26.35 -4.31 6.87
N THR A 64 -26.54 -5.45 7.55
CA THR A 64 -27.60 -5.59 8.54
C THR A 64 -27.32 -4.74 9.78
N LEU A 65 -26.09 -4.76 10.28
CA LEU A 65 -25.66 -4.02 11.45
C LEU A 65 -25.87 -2.51 11.30
N PHE A 66 -25.42 -1.94 10.19
CA PHE A 66 -25.52 -0.50 9.94
C PHE A 66 -26.96 -0.06 9.75
N TYR A 67 -27.76 -0.87 9.04
CA TYR A 67 -29.19 -0.61 8.90
C TYR A 67 -29.90 -0.60 10.27
N VAL A 68 -29.60 -1.56 11.16
CA VAL A 68 -30.21 -1.59 12.50
C VAL A 68 -29.74 -0.43 13.35
N ALA A 69 -28.44 -0.05 13.28
CA ALA A 69 -27.91 1.10 13.99
C ALA A 69 -28.60 2.42 13.60
N ASP A 70 -28.87 2.61 12.30
CA ASP A 70 -29.64 3.74 11.76
C ASP A 70 -31.08 3.74 12.29
N LYS A 71 -31.78 2.59 12.20
CA LYS A 71 -33.17 2.49 12.67
C LYS A 71 -33.35 2.66 14.16
N LEU A 72 -32.33 2.36 14.96
CA LEU A 72 -32.32 2.62 16.39
C LEU A 72 -31.89 4.05 16.75
N GLY A 73 -31.51 4.86 15.76
CA GLY A 73 -31.09 6.25 15.97
C GLY A 73 -29.74 6.38 16.69
N VAL A 74 -28.91 5.32 16.68
CA VAL A 74 -27.60 5.33 17.34
C VAL A 74 -26.63 6.23 16.56
N THR A 75 -26.60 6.07 15.24
CA THR A 75 -25.83 6.88 14.31
C THR A 75 -26.41 6.72 12.90
N ASN A 76 -26.06 7.61 11.99
CA ASN A 76 -26.46 7.49 10.59
C ASN A 76 -25.68 6.34 9.92
N GLU A 77 -26.34 5.52 9.11
CA GLU A 77 -25.66 4.44 8.36
C GLU A 77 -24.52 4.96 7.47
N ASN A 78 -24.61 6.20 6.97
CA ASN A 78 -23.58 6.81 6.13
C ASN A 78 -22.27 7.12 6.89
N ASN A 79 -22.34 7.19 8.22
CA ASN A 79 -21.16 7.39 9.07
C ASN A 79 -20.42 6.06 9.34
N LEU A 80 -21.00 4.92 8.95
CA LEU A 80 -20.45 3.59 9.15
C LEU A 80 -20.04 2.98 7.81
N ILE A 81 -18.75 2.66 7.67
CA ILE A 81 -18.18 2.21 6.39
C ILE A 81 -17.63 0.81 6.57
N HIS A 82 -18.08 -0.14 5.76
CA HIS A 82 -17.45 -1.46 5.66
C HIS A 82 -16.44 -1.44 4.52
N LEU A 83 -15.16 -1.28 4.86
CA LEU A 83 -14.06 -1.42 3.91
C LEU A 83 -13.75 -2.92 3.74
N SER A 84 -14.55 -3.57 2.91
CA SER A 84 -14.47 -5.02 2.72
C SER A 84 -13.28 -5.43 1.85
N TYR A 85 -12.45 -6.36 2.32
CA TYR A 85 -11.31 -6.88 1.55
C TYR A 85 -11.45 -8.35 1.12
N GLY A 86 -10.81 -8.71 0.00
CA GLY A 86 -10.77 -10.07 -0.53
C GLY A 86 -9.84 -10.98 0.27
N MET A 87 -10.03 -12.29 0.17
CA MET A 87 -9.25 -13.27 0.92
C MET A 87 -7.87 -13.50 0.29
N VAL A 88 -6.87 -13.74 1.14
CA VAL A 88 -5.53 -14.14 0.70
C VAL A 88 -5.45 -15.67 0.70
N ASN A 89 -5.22 -16.24 -0.47
CA ASN A 89 -5.05 -17.67 -0.70
C ASN A 89 -3.59 -17.95 -1.08
N LEU A 90 -3.12 -19.16 -0.81
CA LEU A 90 -1.81 -19.64 -1.25
C LEU A 90 -1.98 -20.62 -2.41
N PRO A 91 -0.95 -20.80 -3.28
CA PRO A 91 -1.01 -21.72 -4.42
C PRO A 91 -1.31 -23.17 -4.03
N GLU A 92 -0.89 -23.56 -2.82
CA GLU A 92 -1.08 -24.89 -2.23
C GLU A 92 -2.54 -25.14 -1.78
N GLY A 93 -3.41 -24.13 -1.86
CA GLY A 93 -4.85 -24.24 -1.58
C GLY A 93 -5.34 -23.17 -0.59
N LYS A 94 -6.66 -23.18 -0.33
CA LYS A 94 -7.28 -22.31 0.68
C LYS A 94 -6.67 -22.61 2.06
N MET A 95 -6.31 -21.58 2.81
CA MET A 95 -5.96 -21.71 4.24
C MET A 95 -7.17 -22.32 4.97
N LYS A 96 -7.01 -23.54 5.49
CA LYS A 96 -8.09 -24.26 6.18
C LYS A 96 -7.65 -24.67 7.57
N SER A 97 -8.22 -23.99 8.57
CA SER A 97 -7.92 -24.23 9.97
C SER A 97 -8.25 -25.63 10.47
N ARG A 98 -9.20 -26.31 9.83
CA ARG A 98 -9.64 -27.66 10.22
C ARG A 98 -8.78 -28.78 9.63
N GLU A 99 -7.95 -28.49 8.62
CA GLU A 99 -7.11 -29.47 7.93
C GLU A 99 -5.61 -29.32 8.30
N GLY A 100 -5.26 -28.40 9.21
CA GLY A 100 -3.88 -28.19 9.67
C GLY A 100 -3.00 -27.31 8.77
N ASN A 101 -3.47 -26.97 7.57
CA ASN A 101 -2.79 -26.06 6.63
C ASN A 101 -3.11 -24.58 6.92
N ILE A 102 -2.83 -24.12 8.15
CA ILE A 102 -2.81 -22.68 8.46
C ILE A 102 -1.38 -22.21 8.32
N ILE A 103 -1.13 -21.28 7.40
CA ILE A 103 0.13 -20.54 7.39
C ILE A 103 -0.06 -19.33 8.29
N ASP A 104 0.61 -19.35 9.44
CA ASP A 104 0.71 -18.21 10.33
C ASP A 104 1.44 -17.05 9.61
N ALA A 105 1.00 -15.82 9.85
CA ALA A 105 1.64 -14.63 9.30
C ALA A 105 3.10 -14.53 9.75
N ASP A 106 3.39 -14.86 11.01
CA ASP A 106 4.75 -14.85 11.55
C ASP A 106 5.64 -15.89 10.87
N ASN A 107 5.10 -17.08 10.62
CA ASN A 107 5.80 -18.14 9.89
C ASN A 107 6.04 -17.73 8.43
N LEU A 108 5.05 -17.10 7.77
CA LEU A 108 5.22 -16.60 6.40
C LEU A 108 6.34 -15.55 6.31
N ILE A 109 6.35 -14.58 7.21
CA ILE A 109 7.39 -13.54 7.28
C ILE A 109 8.76 -14.17 7.55
N HIS A 110 8.83 -15.10 8.51
CA HIS A 110 10.06 -15.81 8.85
C HIS A 110 10.61 -16.61 7.66
N ASP A 111 9.77 -17.39 6.97
CA ASP A 111 10.16 -18.20 5.82
C ASP A 111 10.66 -17.34 4.65
N LEU A 112 9.95 -16.24 4.35
CA LEU A 112 10.36 -15.28 3.32
C LEU A 112 11.69 -14.60 3.70
N SER A 113 11.85 -14.21 4.97
CA SER A 113 13.06 -13.59 5.47
C SER A 113 14.25 -14.55 5.44
N GLN A 114 14.08 -15.81 5.80
CA GLN A 114 15.13 -16.82 5.70
C GLN A 114 15.54 -17.05 4.24
N SER A 115 14.55 -17.21 3.35
CA SER A 115 14.79 -17.42 1.92
C SER A 115 15.56 -16.24 1.31
N THR A 116 15.14 -15.02 1.62
CA THR A 116 15.81 -13.78 1.18
C THR A 116 17.23 -13.68 1.75
N MET A 117 17.43 -14.01 3.03
CA MET A 117 18.75 -13.99 3.65
C MET A 117 19.72 -14.97 2.96
N LEU A 118 19.26 -16.17 2.59
CA LEU A 118 20.08 -17.15 1.87
C LEU A 118 20.49 -16.63 0.48
N GLU A 119 19.62 -15.89 -0.20
CA GLU A 119 19.97 -15.27 -1.48
C GLU A 119 20.98 -14.12 -1.31
N LEU A 120 20.77 -13.25 -0.32
CA LEU A 120 21.68 -12.14 -0.03
C LEU A 120 23.09 -12.63 0.34
N LYS A 121 23.21 -13.70 1.13
CA LYS A 121 24.51 -14.29 1.52
C LYS A 121 25.35 -14.72 0.32
N LYS A 122 24.73 -15.13 -0.80
CA LYS A 122 25.45 -15.48 -2.04
C LYS A 122 26.07 -14.26 -2.73
N ARG A 123 25.58 -13.05 -2.46
CA ARG A 123 26.03 -11.80 -3.08
C ARG A 123 26.93 -10.97 -2.15
N TYR A 124 26.73 -11.06 -0.84
CA TYR A 124 27.33 -10.18 0.16
C TYR A 124 27.90 -10.95 1.36
N GLU A 125 28.88 -11.83 1.11
CA GLU A 125 29.42 -12.77 2.13
C GLU A 125 29.87 -12.13 3.46
N ASN A 126 30.16 -10.82 3.49
CA ASN A 126 30.78 -10.14 4.64
C ASN A 126 29.98 -8.93 5.19
N GLU A 127 28.72 -8.73 4.81
CA GLU A 127 27.95 -7.57 5.29
C GLU A 127 27.33 -7.78 6.68
N GLN A 128 27.53 -6.79 7.56
CA GLN A 128 26.79 -6.67 8.81
C GLN A 128 25.34 -6.27 8.49
N ASN A 129 24.36 -6.83 9.22
CA ASN A 129 22.91 -6.56 9.10
C ASN A 129 22.12 -7.27 7.98
N LEU A 130 22.65 -8.33 7.36
CA LEU A 130 21.90 -9.12 6.36
C LEU A 130 20.52 -9.61 6.86
N GLN A 131 20.40 -9.93 8.15
CA GLN A 131 19.13 -10.36 8.73
C GLN A 131 18.07 -9.26 8.71
N LYS A 132 18.45 -8.02 9.08
CA LYS A 132 17.53 -6.86 9.04
C LYS A 132 17.18 -6.49 7.60
N LEU A 133 18.16 -6.56 6.69
CA LEU A 133 17.94 -6.32 5.27
C LEU A 133 16.95 -7.34 4.69
N ALA A 134 17.15 -8.63 4.96
CA ALA A 134 16.27 -9.70 4.51
C ALA A 134 14.83 -9.54 5.03
N LEU A 135 14.68 -9.17 6.30
CA LEU A 135 13.38 -8.88 6.90
C LEU A 135 12.70 -7.70 6.20
N ASN A 136 13.42 -6.58 6.00
CA ASN A 136 12.87 -5.39 5.34
C ASN A 136 12.45 -5.66 3.88
N ILE A 137 13.23 -6.46 3.14
CA ILE A 137 12.88 -6.89 1.78
C ILE A 137 11.63 -7.76 1.81
N SER A 138 11.54 -8.69 2.76
CA SER A 138 10.39 -9.60 2.90
C SER A 138 9.11 -8.85 3.27
N LEU A 139 9.19 -7.88 4.19
CA LEU A 139 8.07 -7.01 4.52
C LEU A 139 7.66 -6.13 3.33
N GLY A 140 8.64 -5.62 2.58
CA GLY A 140 8.37 -4.90 1.33
C GLY A 140 7.65 -5.76 0.30
N ALA A 141 8.05 -7.03 0.14
CA ALA A 141 7.38 -8.01 -0.70
C ALA A 141 5.94 -8.26 -0.27
N ILE A 142 5.71 -8.55 1.01
CA ILE A 142 4.36 -8.86 1.54
C ILE A 142 3.45 -7.64 1.43
N HIS A 143 3.85 -6.50 1.99
CA HIS A 143 3.01 -5.30 2.00
C HIS A 143 2.66 -4.84 0.59
N TYR A 144 3.65 -4.77 -0.30
CA TYR A 144 3.38 -4.37 -1.67
C TYR A 144 2.46 -5.37 -2.40
N TYR A 145 2.71 -6.67 -2.25
CA TYR A 145 1.91 -7.68 -2.95
C TYR A 145 0.45 -7.68 -2.53
N LEU A 146 0.18 -7.47 -1.24
CA LEU A 146 -1.18 -7.35 -0.72
C LEU A 146 -1.83 -6.04 -1.18
N LEU A 147 -1.10 -4.92 -1.14
CA LEU A 147 -1.65 -3.60 -1.41
C LEU A 147 -1.74 -3.27 -2.91
N LYS A 148 -0.98 -3.92 -3.81
CA LYS A 148 -1.00 -3.63 -5.26
C LYS A 148 -2.31 -4.01 -5.95
N THR A 149 -3.12 -4.86 -5.31
CA THR A 149 -4.40 -5.32 -5.85
C THR A 149 -5.56 -4.51 -5.29
N ALA A 150 -6.66 -4.40 -6.05
CA ALA A 150 -7.85 -3.71 -5.58
C ALA A 150 -8.45 -4.43 -4.36
N ILE A 151 -8.86 -3.68 -3.35
CA ILE A 151 -9.21 -4.19 -2.00
C ILE A 151 -10.19 -5.38 -2.04
N HIS A 152 -11.23 -5.33 -2.87
CA HIS A 152 -12.29 -6.34 -2.91
C HIS A 152 -11.90 -7.64 -3.64
N LYS A 153 -10.70 -7.72 -4.25
CA LYS A 153 -10.28 -8.89 -5.00
C LYS A 153 -9.56 -9.88 -4.10
N ASP A 154 -9.88 -11.16 -4.25
CA ASP A 154 -9.10 -12.23 -3.66
C ASP A 154 -7.69 -12.24 -4.26
N ILE A 155 -6.70 -12.51 -3.41
CA ILE A 155 -5.28 -12.50 -3.76
C ILE A 155 -4.78 -13.94 -3.72
N LEU A 156 -4.12 -14.39 -4.79
CA LEU A 156 -3.32 -15.61 -4.76
C LEU A 156 -1.86 -15.20 -4.48
N PHE A 157 -1.41 -15.36 -3.24
CA PHE A 157 -0.09 -14.90 -2.82
C PHE A 157 1.01 -15.82 -3.36
N ASN A 158 1.82 -15.31 -4.29
CA ASN A 158 2.96 -16.04 -4.84
C ASN A 158 4.28 -15.55 -4.19
N LYS A 159 4.90 -16.41 -3.36
CA LYS A 159 6.17 -16.11 -2.67
C LYS A 159 7.27 -15.67 -3.64
N THR A 160 7.48 -16.42 -4.72
CA THR A 160 8.53 -16.15 -5.71
C THR A 160 8.32 -14.82 -6.44
N GLU A 161 7.09 -14.55 -6.89
CA GLU A 161 6.77 -13.28 -7.56
C GLU A 161 6.92 -12.08 -6.60
N SER A 162 6.51 -12.25 -5.34
CA SER A 162 6.57 -11.19 -4.33
C SER A 162 8.01 -10.73 -4.04
N LEU A 163 8.98 -11.66 -4.09
CA LEU A 163 10.39 -11.41 -3.82
C LEU A 163 11.20 -10.95 -5.05
N SER A 164 10.58 -10.86 -6.23
CA SER A 164 11.30 -10.51 -7.46
C SER A 164 11.92 -9.11 -7.36
N PHE A 165 13.18 -8.94 -7.78
CA PHE A 165 13.81 -7.63 -8.00
C PHE A 165 13.56 -7.06 -9.40
N THR A 166 12.70 -7.71 -10.18
CA THR A 166 12.29 -7.28 -11.52
C THR A 166 10.77 -7.28 -11.63
N GLY A 167 10.21 -6.38 -12.43
CA GLY A 167 8.76 -6.28 -12.58
C GLY A 167 8.06 -5.62 -11.39
N ASN A 168 6.77 -5.90 -11.23
CA ASN A 168 5.86 -5.17 -10.34
C ASN A 168 5.84 -5.76 -8.91
N SER A 169 6.84 -5.42 -8.11
CA SER A 169 7.05 -5.91 -6.74
C SER A 169 7.58 -4.83 -5.77
N GLY A 170 7.44 -5.08 -4.46
CA GLY A 170 7.98 -4.20 -3.42
C GLY A 170 9.51 -4.15 -3.39
N PRO A 171 10.22 -5.29 -3.45
CA PRO A 171 11.68 -5.33 -3.51
C PRO A 171 12.25 -4.58 -4.71
N TYR A 172 11.58 -4.59 -5.86
CA TYR A 172 11.99 -3.78 -7.00
C TYR A 172 11.98 -2.27 -6.68
N ILE A 173 10.92 -1.77 -6.05
CA ILE A 173 10.82 -0.35 -5.69
C ILE A 173 11.86 0.02 -4.61
N GLN A 174 12.07 -0.86 -3.61
CA GLN A 174 13.13 -0.71 -2.62
C GLN A 174 14.51 -0.62 -3.27
N TYR A 175 14.78 -1.51 -4.22
CA TYR A 175 16.03 -1.54 -4.97
C TYR A 175 16.25 -0.25 -5.78
N VAL A 176 15.22 0.29 -6.44
CA VAL A 176 15.31 1.57 -7.15
C VAL A 176 15.65 2.71 -6.18
N GLY A 177 15.02 2.76 -4.99
CA GLY A 177 15.36 3.74 -3.95
C GLY A 177 16.83 3.63 -3.48
N ALA A 178 17.31 2.42 -3.22
CA ALA A 178 18.70 2.16 -2.83
C ALA A 178 19.70 2.53 -3.94
N ARG A 179 19.34 2.30 -5.20
CA ARG A 179 20.13 2.72 -6.36
C ARG A 179 20.22 4.25 -6.45
N ILE A 180 19.12 4.96 -6.23
CA ILE A 180 19.15 6.43 -6.23
C ILE A 180 20.08 6.95 -5.13
N ASN A 181 20.01 6.42 -3.91
CA ASN A 181 20.98 6.78 -2.88
C ASN A 181 22.42 6.55 -3.32
N SER A 182 22.70 5.42 -3.96
CA SER A 182 24.05 5.11 -4.44
C SER A 182 24.55 6.14 -5.47
N ILE A 183 23.65 6.69 -6.29
CA ILE A 183 23.95 7.80 -7.22
C ILE A 183 24.26 9.08 -6.43
N LEU A 184 23.44 9.41 -5.43
CA LEU A 184 23.63 10.58 -4.58
C LEU A 184 24.94 10.50 -3.78
N ASP A 185 25.27 9.35 -3.22
CA ASP A 185 26.53 9.09 -2.53
C ASP A 185 27.73 9.31 -3.48
N LYS A 186 27.66 8.78 -4.71
CA LYS A 186 28.70 9.00 -5.73
C LYS A 186 28.86 10.48 -6.08
N TYR A 187 27.75 11.21 -6.23
CA TYR A 187 27.76 12.64 -6.52
C TYR A 187 28.36 13.45 -5.36
N ASN A 188 27.94 13.17 -4.12
CA ASN A 188 28.45 13.87 -2.93
C ASN A 188 29.96 13.69 -2.76
N ASN A 189 30.49 12.50 -3.08
CA ASN A 189 31.93 12.22 -3.03
C ASN A 189 32.76 13.03 -4.05
N LEU A 190 32.14 13.64 -5.06
CA LEU A 190 32.84 14.52 -6.01
C LEU A 190 33.15 15.90 -5.43
N ASN A 191 32.55 16.27 -4.28
CA ASN A 191 32.75 17.56 -3.62
C ASN A 191 32.60 18.77 -4.56
N LEU A 192 31.60 18.70 -5.45
CA LEU A 192 31.34 19.77 -6.42
C LEU A 192 30.79 21.01 -5.72
N PRO A 193 31.13 22.22 -6.19
CA PRO A 193 30.61 23.46 -5.61
C PRO A 193 29.09 23.51 -5.74
N ASN A 194 28.41 23.90 -4.66
CA ASN A 194 26.98 24.09 -4.67
C ASN A 194 26.63 25.32 -5.52
N LYS A 195 25.78 25.15 -6.52
CA LYS A 195 25.32 26.22 -7.42
C LYS A 195 23.81 26.17 -7.54
N ASN A 196 23.21 27.29 -7.92
CA ASN A 196 21.80 27.31 -8.31
C ASN A 196 21.60 26.38 -9.51
N THR A 197 20.67 25.46 -9.37
CA THR A 197 20.32 24.49 -10.40
C THR A 197 19.49 25.15 -11.49
N ASN A 198 19.92 25.02 -12.76
CA ASN A 198 19.13 25.43 -13.91
C ASN A 198 18.28 24.24 -14.41
N PHE A 199 16.99 24.26 -14.11
CA PHE A 199 16.07 23.18 -14.50
C PHE A 199 15.67 23.21 -15.98
N ASP A 200 15.88 24.32 -16.69
CA ASP A 200 15.60 24.42 -18.14
C ASP A 200 16.48 23.47 -18.98
N LEU A 201 17.54 22.91 -18.38
CA LEU A 201 18.42 21.92 -18.99
C LEU A 201 17.80 20.51 -19.03
N LEU A 202 16.72 20.26 -18.28
CA LEU A 202 16.02 18.97 -18.28
C LEU A 202 15.10 18.85 -19.49
N VAL A 203 15.67 18.50 -20.63
CA VAL A 203 14.98 18.44 -21.93
C VAL A 203 14.79 17.02 -22.48
N ASN A 204 15.32 16.00 -21.81
CA ASN A 204 15.15 14.61 -22.23
C ASN A 204 13.69 14.16 -22.00
N GLU A 205 13.15 13.36 -22.92
CA GLU A 205 11.77 12.84 -22.81
C GLU A 205 11.53 12.07 -21.51
N ASN A 206 12.51 11.27 -21.06
CA ASN A 206 12.43 10.54 -19.80
C ASN A 206 12.45 11.47 -18.58
N GLU A 207 13.17 12.60 -18.65
CA GLU A 207 13.17 13.61 -17.57
C GLU A 207 11.77 14.23 -17.45
N TRP A 208 11.18 14.62 -18.57
CA TRP A 208 9.81 15.17 -18.63
C TRP A 208 8.75 14.19 -18.10
N GLU A 209 8.82 12.92 -18.49
CA GLU A 209 7.87 11.91 -18.02
C GLU A 209 7.97 11.72 -16.50
N ILE A 210 9.18 11.68 -15.94
CA ILE A 210 9.38 11.59 -14.48
C ILE A 210 8.84 12.83 -13.78
N ILE A 211 9.13 14.03 -14.29
CA ILE A 211 8.62 15.30 -13.72
C ILE A 211 7.10 15.29 -13.69
N LYS A 212 6.46 14.86 -14.79
CA LYS A 212 5.01 14.74 -14.88
C LYS A 212 4.47 13.77 -13.83
N ILE A 213 5.03 12.56 -13.73
CA ILE A 213 4.59 11.56 -12.74
C ILE A 213 4.69 12.15 -11.31
N ILE A 214 5.80 12.80 -10.97
CA ILE A 214 5.97 13.43 -9.64
C ILE A 214 4.93 14.53 -9.41
N SER A 215 4.64 15.35 -10.42
CA SER A 215 3.67 16.44 -10.31
C SER A 215 2.25 15.95 -10.05
N GLU A 216 1.92 14.73 -10.49
CA GLU A 216 0.61 14.11 -10.29
C GLU A 216 0.47 13.44 -8.91
N PHE A 217 1.54 13.35 -8.09
CA PHE A 217 1.53 12.57 -6.85
C PHE A 217 0.41 12.96 -5.89
N GLU A 218 0.14 14.26 -5.74
CA GLU A 218 -0.94 14.75 -4.88
C GLU A 218 -2.32 14.25 -5.34
N GLU A 219 -2.57 14.22 -6.65
CA GLU A 219 -3.82 13.72 -7.20
C GLU A 219 -4.01 12.23 -6.92
N TYR A 220 -2.93 11.44 -7.00
CA TYR A 220 -2.93 10.03 -6.63
C TYR A 220 -3.23 9.83 -5.13
N ILE A 221 -2.70 10.68 -4.24
CA ILE A 221 -3.03 10.66 -2.80
C ILE A 221 -4.50 10.97 -2.56
N ILE A 222 -5.01 12.06 -3.14
CA ILE A 222 -6.40 12.48 -3.00
C ILE A 222 -7.33 11.37 -3.49
N LYS A 223 -7.01 10.76 -4.63
CA LYS A 223 -7.79 9.65 -5.19
C LYS A 223 -7.74 8.42 -4.29
N ALA A 224 -6.56 8.01 -3.83
CA ALA A 224 -6.39 6.88 -2.92
C ALA A 224 -7.18 7.07 -1.60
N SER A 225 -7.19 8.29 -1.06
CA SER A 225 -7.94 8.63 0.14
C SER A 225 -9.46 8.57 -0.09
N LYS A 226 -9.97 9.21 -1.15
CA LYS A 226 -11.40 9.21 -1.50
C LYS A 226 -11.93 7.81 -1.76
N ASP A 227 -11.18 7.02 -2.53
CA ASP A 227 -11.52 5.64 -2.89
C ASP A 227 -11.21 4.65 -1.75
N ARG A 228 -10.54 5.13 -0.69
CA ARG A 228 -9.99 4.33 0.41
C ARG A 228 -9.18 3.14 -0.10
N ASN A 229 -8.45 3.31 -1.21
CA ASN A 229 -7.80 2.25 -1.96
C ASN A 229 -6.27 2.45 -2.05
N PRO A 230 -5.47 1.71 -1.26
CA PRO A 230 -4.01 1.83 -1.26
C PRO A 230 -3.36 1.32 -2.55
N SER A 231 -4.08 0.53 -3.37
CA SER A 231 -3.56 0.03 -4.65
C SER A 231 -3.20 1.14 -5.62
N ILE A 232 -3.81 2.31 -5.46
CA ILE A 232 -3.52 3.50 -6.25
C ILE A 232 -2.08 3.98 -5.97
N ILE A 233 -1.68 4.06 -4.70
CA ILE A 233 -0.32 4.46 -4.30
C ILE A 233 0.70 3.37 -4.62
N ALA A 234 0.34 2.09 -4.43
CA ALA A 234 1.21 0.98 -4.80
C ALA A 234 1.56 1.02 -6.29
N ASN A 235 0.56 1.07 -7.17
CA ASN A 235 0.81 1.08 -8.61
C ASN A 235 1.49 2.38 -9.08
N TYR A 236 1.19 3.53 -8.46
CA TYR A 236 1.93 4.77 -8.70
C TYR A 236 3.41 4.64 -8.35
N SER A 237 3.74 4.04 -7.19
CA SER A 237 5.13 3.86 -6.77
C SER A 237 5.93 2.98 -7.73
N TYR A 238 5.29 1.96 -8.31
CA TYR A 238 5.89 1.13 -9.36
C TYR A 238 6.08 1.89 -10.67
N LEU A 239 5.09 2.69 -11.10
CA LEU A 239 5.19 3.53 -12.29
C LEU A 239 6.40 4.47 -12.20
N LEU A 240 6.56 5.16 -11.07
CA LEU A 240 7.69 6.06 -10.84
C LEU A 240 9.03 5.31 -10.83
N ALA A 241 9.11 4.19 -10.11
CA ALA A 241 10.32 3.38 -10.03
C ALA A 241 10.73 2.80 -11.39
N LYS A 242 9.75 2.40 -12.21
CA LYS A 242 9.94 1.91 -13.56
C LYS A 242 10.50 2.99 -14.48
N ASN A 243 9.87 4.17 -14.53
CA ASN A 243 10.34 5.28 -15.37
C ASN A 243 11.74 5.75 -14.97
N PHE A 244 12.03 5.85 -13.66
CA PHE A 244 13.38 6.19 -13.21
C PHE A 244 14.41 5.12 -13.61
N SER A 245 14.04 3.83 -13.57
CA SER A 245 14.95 2.76 -13.98
C SER A 245 15.30 2.83 -15.46
N THR A 246 14.31 3.11 -16.33
CA THR A 246 14.54 3.33 -17.77
C THR A 246 15.42 4.57 -17.98
N TYR A 247 15.08 5.69 -17.34
CA TYR A 247 15.90 6.91 -17.40
C TYR A 247 17.36 6.67 -17.00
N TYR A 248 17.60 5.93 -15.92
CA TYR A 248 18.95 5.59 -15.46
C TYR A 248 19.73 4.72 -16.45
N GLN A 249 19.05 3.84 -17.19
CA GLN A 249 19.69 2.98 -18.20
C GLN A 249 20.10 3.79 -19.44
N ASP A 250 19.24 4.71 -19.87
CA ASP A 250 19.40 5.42 -21.14
C ASP A 250 20.16 6.75 -20.98
N THR A 251 20.27 7.27 -19.76
CA THR A 251 20.82 8.61 -19.51
C THR A 251 21.93 8.61 -18.46
N LYS A 252 23.07 9.22 -18.81
CA LYS A 252 24.16 9.48 -17.88
C LYS A 252 23.76 10.60 -16.91
N ILE A 253 23.43 10.23 -15.67
CA ILE A 253 23.01 11.20 -14.63
C ILE A 253 24.16 12.05 -14.12
N ILE A 254 25.31 11.43 -13.85
CA ILE A 254 26.52 12.14 -13.40
C ILE A 254 27.47 12.26 -14.58
N ASP A 255 27.60 13.47 -15.11
CA ASP A 255 28.52 13.81 -16.19
C ASP A 255 29.50 14.91 -15.78
N LYS A 256 30.76 14.54 -15.58
CA LYS A 256 31.80 15.48 -15.14
C LYS A 256 32.11 16.56 -16.18
N ASP A 257 31.79 16.30 -17.43
CA ASP A 257 31.99 17.23 -18.54
C ASP A 257 30.81 18.23 -18.67
N ASN A 258 29.69 17.97 -18.00
CA ASN A 258 28.51 18.84 -17.97
C ASN A 258 27.94 18.94 -16.55
N LEU A 259 28.59 19.78 -15.73
CA LEU A 259 28.25 19.92 -14.31
C LEU A 259 26.88 20.57 -14.10
N GLU A 260 26.49 21.55 -14.91
CA GLU A 260 25.18 22.22 -14.75
C GLU A 260 24.01 21.26 -14.98
N LEU A 261 24.07 20.46 -16.04
CA LEU A 261 23.08 19.41 -16.29
C LEU A 261 23.11 18.33 -15.20
N THR A 262 24.31 17.96 -14.72
CA THR A 262 24.45 17.01 -13.62
C THR A 262 23.75 17.51 -12.35
N HIS A 263 23.88 18.78 -11.99
CA HIS A 263 23.18 19.35 -10.84
C HIS A 263 21.64 19.21 -10.99
N ALA A 264 21.10 19.55 -12.17
CA ALA A 264 19.67 19.42 -12.46
C ALA A 264 19.17 17.97 -12.36
N ARG A 265 19.90 17.02 -12.94
CA ARG A 265 19.55 15.60 -12.89
C ARG A 265 19.63 15.00 -11.50
N ILE A 266 20.58 15.48 -10.68
CA ILE A 266 20.71 15.06 -9.28
C ILE A 266 19.54 15.57 -8.44
N ASP A 267 19.09 16.81 -8.64
CA ASP A 267 17.92 17.32 -7.94
C ASP A 267 16.63 16.60 -8.38
N LEU A 268 16.49 16.24 -9.66
CA LEU A 268 15.43 15.36 -10.13
C LEU A 268 15.48 13.99 -9.42
N ALA A 269 16.66 13.38 -9.31
CA ALA A 269 16.82 12.11 -8.61
C ALA A 269 16.47 12.21 -7.11
N LYS A 270 16.79 13.33 -6.44
CA LYS A 270 16.36 13.58 -5.06
C LYS A 270 14.84 13.67 -4.94
N ALA A 271 14.17 14.35 -5.88
CA ALA A 271 12.70 14.46 -5.90
C ALA A 271 12.04 13.09 -6.10
N VAL A 272 12.56 12.27 -7.02
CA VAL A 272 12.13 10.87 -7.21
C VAL A 272 12.29 10.08 -5.91
N LEU A 273 13.47 10.16 -5.28
CA LEU A 273 13.74 9.43 -4.06
C LEU A 273 12.81 9.82 -2.92
N GLN A 274 12.57 11.12 -2.73
CA GLN A 274 11.65 11.61 -1.71
C GLN A 274 10.23 11.10 -1.96
N THR A 275 9.79 11.12 -3.21
CA THR A 275 8.46 10.63 -3.61
C THR A 275 8.34 9.12 -3.37
N ILE A 276 9.35 8.33 -3.71
CA ILE A 276 9.41 6.88 -3.41
C ILE A 276 9.34 6.64 -1.89
N LYS A 277 10.08 7.40 -1.08
CA LYS A 277 10.03 7.30 0.39
C LYS A 277 8.63 7.58 0.94
N ASN A 278 7.96 8.61 0.41
CA ASN A 278 6.59 8.95 0.78
C ASN A 278 5.63 7.80 0.45
N CYS A 279 5.73 7.22 -0.76
CA CYS A 279 4.93 6.05 -1.13
C CYS A 279 5.18 4.86 -0.20
N MET A 280 6.45 4.55 0.09
CA MET A 280 6.81 3.45 1.00
C MET A 280 6.23 3.67 2.39
N HIS A 281 6.32 4.89 2.92
CA HIS A 281 5.74 5.23 4.21
C HIS A 281 4.22 5.02 4.23
N LEU A 282 3.50 5.52 3.22
CA LEU A 282 2.04 5.35 3.10
C LEU A 282 1.62 3.88 2.98
N LEU A 283 2.46 3.04 2.36
CA LEU A 283 2.21 1.60 2.17
C LEU A 283 2.79 0.74 3.29
N ASN A 284 3.35 1.35 4.34
CA ASN A 284 4.06 0.68 5.43
C ASN A 284 5.24 -0.21 4.95
N ILE A 285 5.82 0.07 3.78
CA ILE A 285 6.98 -0.65 3.24
C ILE A 285 8.24 -0.10 3.89
N PRO A 286 9.09 -0.94 4.53
CA PRO A 286 10.34 -0.48 5.11
C PRO A 286 11.26 0.11 4.04
N TYR A 287 11.79 1.31 4.30
CA TYR A 287 12.78 1.91 3.42
C TYR A 287 14.16 1.26 3.61
N ILE A 288 14.87 1.05 2.51
CA ILE A 288 16.22 0.47 2.49
C ILE A 288 17.16 1.47 1.83
N GLN A 289 18.19 1.88 2.57
CA GLN A 289 19.15 2.86 2.06
C GLN A 289 20.16 2.25 1.08
N LYS A 290 20.59 1.00 1.35
CA LYS A 290 21.57 0.26 0.55
C LYS A 290 21.12 -1.18 0.40
N MET A 291 21.29 -1.73 -0.80
CA MET A 291 20.90 -3.08 -1.21
C MET A 291 21.86 -3.59 -2.27
#